data_AF-X1KJU0-F1
#
_entry.id   AF-X1KJU0-F1
#
_cell.length_a   1.000
_cell.length_b   1.000
_cell.length_c   1.000
_cell.angle_alpha   90.00
_cell.angle_beta   90.00
_cell.angle_gamma   90.00
#
_symmetry.space_group_name_H-M   'P 1'
#
loop_
_entity.id
_entity.type
_entity.pdbx_description
1 polymer ?
#
loop_
_entity_poly.entity_id
_entity_poly.type
_entity_poly.pdbx_seq_one_letter_code
_entity_poly.pdbx_strand_id
1 'polypeptide(L)'
;MDDNIKIVSRFSRKAKINISIAIFLIFIVIIILTSINQVKNIVEKREKIVELEEKLNWYRNENINLLALEKGLYGEEAIELEARKQFNMTAGATFTIEFIAFIIMTAILHFKQFYPLKASMTFSLFHTVSAFCNAGFSLYSNSLQSFSSDIPLNLIFMVLIVLGGIGFPVISEIITFRRVKHFSLHAKVVMITTASLILIGAVTFFLLEFNNPESIAGRPLSTKILS
;
A
#
# COMPACT_ATOMS: atom_id res chain seq x y z
N MET A 1 -14.05 -38.62 -26.12
CA MET A 1 -13.69 -37.19 -26.08
C MET A 1 -13.55 -36.66 -24.64
N ASP A 2 -13.73 -37.50 -23.61
CA ASP A 2 -13.71 -37.10 -22.18
C ASP A 2 -12.37 -37.31 -21.44
N ASP A 3 -11.42 -38.08 -22.00
CA ASP A 3 -10.18 -38.39 -21.27
C ASP A 3 -9.16 -37.26 -21.27
N ASN A 4 -9.21 -36.36 -22.26
CA ASN A 4 -8.32 -35.19 -22.33
C ASN A 4 -8.66 -34.11 -21.30
N ILE A 5 -9.87 -34.11 -20.74
CA ILE A 5 -10.30 -33.16 -19.70
C ILE A 5 -9.83 -33.63 -18.31
N LYS A 6 -9.64 -34.94 -18.10
CA LYS A 6 -9.16 -35.50 -16.83
C LYS A 6 -7.65 -35.36 -16.60
N ILE A 7 -6.85 -35.18 -17.64
CA ILE A 7 -5.38 -35.07 -17.51
C ILE A 7 -4.98 -33.73 -16.87
N VAL A 8 -5.77 -32.67 -17.06
CA VAL A 8 -5.48 -31.33 -16.51
C VAL A 8 -5.74 -31.26 -14.99
N SER A 9 -6.56 -32.16 -14.43
CA SER A 9 -6.97 -32.08 -13.01
C SER A 9 -6.03 -32.78 -12.02
N ARG A 10 -4.93 -33.40 -12.46
CA ARG A 10 -4.07 -34.25 -11.60
C ARG A 10 -2.68 -33.69 -11.27
N PHE A 11 -2.46 -32.38 -11.36
CA PHE A 11 -1.24 -31.80 -10.79
C PHE A 11 -1.24 -31.97 -9.25
N SER A 12 -0.26 -32.72 -8.75
CA SER A 12 -0.01 -32.88 -7.30
C SER A 12 0.08 -31.51 -6.62
N ARG A 13 -0.42 -31.41 -5.38
CA ARG A 13 -0.40 -30.17 -4.57
C ARG A 13 0.99 -29.50 -4.58
N LYS A 14 2.07 -30.30 -4.49
CA LYS A 14 3.47 -29.83 -4.60
C LYS A 14 3.78 -29.21 -5.97
N ALA A 15 3.28 -29.79 -7.05
CA ALA A 15 3.53 -29.28 -8.39
C ALA A 15 2.80 -27.95 -8.65
N LYS A 16 1.56 -27.79 -8.16
CA LYS A 16 0.84 -26.51 -8.24
C LYS A 16 1.56 -25.42 -7.44
N ILE A 17 2.02 -25.74 -6.22
CA ILE A 17 2.80 -24.82 -5.38
C ILE A 17 4.09 -24.39 -6.09
N ASN A 18 4.86 -25.34 -6.63
CA ASN A 18 6.13 -25.02 -7.31
C ASN A 18 5.92 -24.17 -8.56
N ILE A 19 4.87 -24.44 -9.34
CA ILE A 19 4.53 -23.65 -10.52
C ILE A 19 4.13 -22.22 -10.11
N SER A 20 3.33 -22.08 -9.05
CA SER A 20 2.90 -20.76 -8.59
C SER A 20 4.05 -19.93 -8.00
N ILE A 21 4.96 -20.57 -7.26
CA ILE A 21 6.19 -19.93 -6.77
C ILE A 21 7.06 -19.50 -7.96
N ALA A 22 7.20 -20.33 -8.98
CA ALA A 22 7.97 -19.99 -10.17
C ALA A 22 7.35 -18.80 -10.94
N ILE A 23 6.02 -18.78 -11.10
CA ILE A 23 5.30 -17.65 -11.70
C ILE A 23 5.51 -16.37 -10.88
N PHE A 24 5.40 -16.46 -9.55
CA PHE A 24 5.60 -15.33 -8.65
C PHE A 24 7.04 -14.79 -8.73
N LEU A 25 8.04 -15.66 -8.77
CA LEU A 25 9.45 -15.27 -8.92
C LEU A 25 9.74 -14.63 -10.28
N ILE A 26 9.25 -15.22 -11.37
CA ILE A 26 9.39 -14.65 -12.72
C ILE A 26 8.73 -13.26 -12.76
N PHE A 27 7.58 -13.12 -12.10
CA PHE A 27 6.86 -11.86 -12.05
C PHE A 27 7.59 -10.79 -11.22
N ILE A 28 8.17 -11.15 -10.07
CA ILE A 28 9.08 -10.26 -9.32
C ILE A 28 10.21 -9.77 -10.21
N VAL A 29 10.82 -10.68 -10.98
CA VAL A 29 11.89 -10.31 -11.93
C VAL A 29 11.38 -9.34 -12.99
N ILE A 30 10.18 -9.55 -13.54
CA ILE A 30 9.55 -8.62 -14.49
C ILE A 30 9.27 -7.26 -13.86
N ILE A 31 8.78 -7.19 -12.61
CA ILE A 31 8.60 -5.92 -11.89
C ILE A 31 9.94 -5.20 -11.74
N ILE A 32 10.97 -5.92 -11.29
CA ILE A 32 12.30 -5.33 -11.10
C ILE A 32 12.82 -4.78 -12.43
N LEU A 33 12.70 -5.56 -13.51
CA LEU A 33 13.12 -5.14 -14.85
C LEU A 33 12.33 -3.94 -15.36
N THR A 34 11.01 -3.92 -15.21
CA THR A 34 10.17 -2.79 -15.63
C THR A 34 10.43 -1.53 -14.79
N SER A 35 10.63 -1.68 -13.48
CA SER A 35 11.01 -0.59 -12.58
C SER A 35 12.39 -0.03 -12.92
N ILE A 36 13.38 -0.90 -13.21
CA ILE A 36 14.70 -0.48 -13.71
C ILE A 36 14.58 0.24 -15.06
N ASN A 37 13.74 -0.26 -15.97
CA ASN A 37 13.56 0.36 -17.28
C ASN A 37 12.87 1.73 -17.18
N GLN A 38 11.92 1.88 -16.24
CA GLN A 38 11.36 3.19 -15.91
C GLN A 38 12.42 4.14 -15.34
N VAL A 39 13.24 3.69 -14.39
CA VAL A 39 14.35 4.48 -13.83
C VAL A 39 15.34 4.87 -14.91
N LYS A 40 15.74 3.96 -15.81
CA LYS A 40 16.67 4.23 -16.91
C LYS A 40 16.14 5.29 -17.88
N ASN A 41 14.89 5.15 -18.33
CA ASN A 41 14.22 6.15 -19.18
C ASN A 41 14.12 7.54 -18.51
N ILE A 42 14.05 7.57 -17.18
CA ILE A 42 14.03 8.82 -16.41
C ILE A 42 15.44 9.40 -16.27
N VAL A 43 16.47 8.58 -16.03
CA VAL A 43 17.88 9.01 -15.98
C VAL A 43 18.30 9.61 -17.32
N GLU A 44 17.94 8.98 -18.43
CA GLU A 44 18.24 9.47 -19.78
C GLU A 44 17.51 10.80 -20.09
N LYS A 45 16.28 10.99 -19.58
CA LYS A 45 15.59 12.28 -19.62
C LYS A 45 16.21 13.31 -18.67
N ARG A 46 16.76 12.89 -17.53
CA ARG A 46 17.45 13.76 -16.57
C ARG A 46 18.77 14.27 -17.13
N GLU A 47 19.53 13.48 -17.87
CA GLU A 47 20.76 13.95 -18.55
C GLU A 47 20.46 15.10 -19.51
N LYS A 48 19.39 14.99 -20.31
CA LYS A 48 18.94 16.09 -21.20
C LYS A 48 18.46 17.33 -20.43
N ILE A 49 17.88 17.14 -19.25
CA ILE A 49 17.44 18.25 -18.38
C ILE A 49 18.65 18.90 -17.69
N VAL A 50 19.65 18.12 -17.27
CA VAL A 50 20.90 18.62 -16.67
C VAL A 50 21.70 19.43 -17.69
N GLU A 51 21.77 18.98 -18.95
CA GLU A 51 22.44 19.75 -20.02
C GLU A 51 21.72 21.09 -20.29
N LEU A 52 20.38 21.11 -20.21
CA LEU A 52 19.58 22.33 -20.31
C LEU A 52 19.71 23.22 -19.07
N GLU A 53 19.82 22.63 -17.87
CA GLU A 53 20.06 23.36 -16.62
C GLU A 53 21.48 23.91 -16.53
N GLU A 54 22.50 23.25 -17.11
CA GLU A 54 23.86 23.82 -17.25
C GLU A 54 23.85 25.06 -18.14
N LYS A 55 23.15 24.99 -19.29
CA LYS A 55 22.94 26.14 -20.18
C LYS A 55 22.18 27.27 -19.48
N LEU A 56 21.24 26.94 -18.58
CA LEU A 56 20.50 27.93 -17.77
C LEU A 56 21.33 28.46 -16.59
N ASN A 57 22.18 27.64 -15.97
CA ASN A 57 23.04 27.98 -14.84
C ASN A 57 24.16 28.93 -15.22
N TRP A 58 24.65 28.85 -16.45
CA TRP A 58 25.59 29.82 -17.01
C TRP A 58 25.05 31.26 -16.90
N TYR A 59 23.73 31.45 -17.04
CA TYR A 59 23.05 32.74 -16.82
C TYR A 59 22.77 33.08 -15.35
N ARG A 60 22.88 32.12 -14.42
CA ARG A 60 22.50 32.27 -12.99
C ARG A 60 23.70 32.51 -12.06
N ASN A 61 24.92 32.16 -12.48
CA ASN A 61 26.15 32.18 -11.66
C ASN A 61 26.56 33.57 -11.11
N GLU A 62 26.08 34.68 -11.67
CA GLU A 62 26.37 36.04 -11.18
C GLU A 62 25.75 36.32 -9.78
N ASN A 63 24.67 35.62 -9.40
CA ASN A 63 23.92 35.86 -8.14
C ASN A 63 24.19 34.82 -7.03
N ILE A 64 25.03 33.81 -7.27
CA ILE A 64 25.12 32.61 -6.42
C ILE A 64 25.84 32.83 -5.09
N ASN A 65 26.79 33.75 -5.00
CA ASN A 65 27.52 34.00 -3.76
C ASN A 65 26.66 34.69 -2.68
N LEU A 66 25.70 35.53 -3.08
CA LEU A 66 24.74 36.16 -2.15
C LEU A 66 23.65 35.17 -1.71
N LEU A 67 23.19 34.30 -2.61
CA LEU A 67 22.22 33.22 -2.33
C LEU A 67 22.81 32.09 -1.47
N ALA A 68 24.11 31.80 -1.59
CA ALA A 68 24.81 30.83 -0.76
C ALA A 68 25.03 31.34 0.68
N LEU A 69 25.27 32.65 0.86
CA LEU A 69 25.33 33.30 2.16
C LEU A 69 23.96 33.39 2.85
N GLU A 70 22.89 33.68 2.10
CA GLU A 70 21.50 33.65 2.59
C GLU A 70 21.08 32.24 3.01
N LYS A 71 21.30 31.23 2.15
CA LYS A 71 20.97 29.83 2.46
C LYS A 71 21.87 29.22 3.54
N GLY A 72 23.08 29.72 3.73
CA GLY A 72 24.01 29.27 4.77
C GLY A 72 23.62 29.70 6.18
N LEU A 73 22.90 30.82 6.33
CA LEU A 73 22.42 31.32 7.63
C LEU A 73 21.00 30.82 7.99
N TYR A 74 20.16 30.53 6.99
CA TYR A 74 18.77 30.04 7.17
C TYR A 74 18.62 28.52 7.02
N GLY A 75 19.66 27.80 6.59
CA GLY A 75 19.57 26.40 6.19
C GLY A 75 19.12 25.45 7.32
N GLU A 76 19.72 25.55 8.51
CA GLU A 76 19.39 24.63 9.61
C GLU A 76 18.00 24.89 10.18
N GLU A 77 17.64 26.15 10.46
CA GLU A 77 16.30 26.49 10.97
C GLU A 77 15.20 26.19 9.95
N ALA A 78 15.43 26.43 8.65
CA ALA A 78 14.45 26.14 7.60
C ALA A 78 14.27 24.62 7.42
N ILE A 79 15.36 23.84 7.44
CA ILE A 79 15.31 22.37 7.36
C ILE A 79 14.58 21.80 8.59
N GLU A 80 14.89 22.29 9.79
CA GLU A 80 14.23 21.86 11.02
C GLU A 80 12.73 22.21 11.00
N LEU A 81 12.39 23.43 10.56
CA LEU A 81 11.00 23.87 10.42
C LEU A 81 10.23 23.00 9.42
N GLU A 82 10.83 22.70 8.28
CA GLU A 82 10.21 21.86 7.25
C GLU A 82 10.05 20.41 7.71
N ALA A 83 11.07 19.84 8.37
CA ALA A 83 11.00 18.52 8.99
C ALA A 83 9.91 18.46 10.07
N ARG A 84 9.81 19.48 10.93
CA ARG A 84 8.80 19.56 11.98
C ARG A 84 7.39 19.73 11.42
N LYS A 85 7.23 20.53 10.38
CA LYS A 85 5.96 20.67 9.64
C LYS A 85 5.55 19.33 9.02
N GLN A 86 6.51 18.63 8.41
CA GLN A 86 6.30 17.31 7.84
C GLN A 86 5.86 16.31 8.91
N PHE A 87 6.60 16.22 10.02
CA PHE A 87 6.29 15.35 11.15
C PHE A 87 4.90 15.62 11.75
N ASN A 88 4.58 16.88 12.02
CA ASN A 88 3.28 17.26 12.58
C ASN A 88 2.12 16.90 11.65
N MET A 89 2.32 17.07 10.33
CA MET A 89 1.35 16.65 9.34
C MET A 89 1.21 15.13 9.28
N THR A 90 2.30 14.37 9.47
CA THR A 90 2.27 12.89 9.59
C THR A 90 1.49 12.43 10.79
N ALA A 91 1.82 12.97 11.96
CA ALA A 91 1.17 12.62 13.20
C ALA A 91 -0.33 12.96 13.10
N GLY A 92 -0.67 14.17 12.65
CA GLY A 92 -2.05 14.61 12.49
C GLY A 92 -2.86 13.75 11.53
N ALA A 93 -2.30 13.40 10.36
CA ALA A 93 -2.97 12.55 9.39
C ALA A 93 -3.20 11.14 9.94
N THR A 94 -2.20 10.55 10.59
CA THR A 94 -2.26 9.20 11.19
C THR A 94 -3.37 9.13 12.24
N PHE A 95 -3.34 10.04 13.23
CA PHE A 95 -4.35 10.07 14.28
C PHE A 95 -5.76 10.30 13.70
N THR A 96 -5.90 11.14 12.68
CA THR A 96 -7.19 11.39 12.04
C THR A 96 -7.72 10.13 11.34
N ILE A 97 -6.90 9.44 10.55
CA ILE A 97 -7.29 8.22 9.84
C ILE A 97 -7.66 7.11 10.83
N GLU A 98 -6.82 6.88 11.84
CA GLU A 98 -7.07 5.87 12.87
C GLU A 98 -8.34 6.20 13.68
N PHE A 99 -8.56 7.46 14.04
CA PHE A 99 -9.73 7.88 14.81
C PHE A 99 -11.03 7.73 14.02
N ILE A 100 -11.04 8.12 12.74
CA ILE A 100 -12.19 7.91 11.86
C ILE A 100 -12.49 6.42 11.73
N ALA A 101 -11.47 5.61 11.45
CA ALA A 101 -11.64 4.16 11.35
C ALA A 101 -12.10 3.54 12.68
N PHE A 102 -11.61 4.04 13.82
CA PHE A 102 -12.00 3.61 15.15
C PHE A 102 -13.49 3.84 15.40
N ILE A 103 -14.01 5.01 15.05
CA ILE A 103 -15.45 5.33 15.19
C ILE A 103 -16.28 4.40 14.31
N ILE A 104 -15.91 4.26 13.03
CA ILE A 104 -16.66 3.44 12.08
C ILE A 104 -16.64 1.97 12.52
N MET A 105 -15.48 1.45 12.92
CA MET A 105 -15.34 0.07 13.38
C MET A 105 -16.07 -0.18 14.69
N THR A 106 -16.06 0.78 15.62
CA THR A 106 -16.84 0.69 16.86
C THR A 106 -18.32 0.63 16.57
N ALA A 107 -18.82 1.45 15.63
CA ALA A 107 -20.22 1.42 15.22
C ALA A 107 -20.60 0.07 14.59
N ILE A 108 -19.74 -0.49 13.73
CA ILE A 108 -19.97 -1.81 13.13
C ILE A 108 -20.02 -2.90 14.21
N LEU A 109 -19.03 -2.95 15.10
CA LEU A 109 -18.99 -3.96 16.16
C LEU A 109 -20.18 -3.85 17.13
N HIS A 110 -20.59 -2.63 17.46
CA HIS A 110 -21.67 -2.41 18.40
C HIS A 110 -23.05 -2.70 17.77
N PHE A 111 -23.36 -2.11 16.62
CA PHE A 111 -24.70 -2.18 16.03
C PHE A 111 -24.94 -3.42 15.16
N LYS A 112 -23.91 -3.92 14.48
CA LYS A 112 -24.05 -5.08 13.58
C LYS A 112 -23.68 -6.39 14.27
N GLN A 113 -22.62 -6.38 15.09
CA GLN A 113 -22.11 -7.58 15.75
C GLN A 113 -22.60 -7.71 17.21
N PHE A 114 -23.37 -6.73 17.71
CA PHE A 114 -23.97 -6.71 19.05
C PHE A 114 -22.98 -6.81 20.21
N TYR A 115 -21.74 -6.32 20.03
CA TYR A 115 -20.75 -6.27 21.10
C TYR A 115 -21.14 -5.18 22.12
N PRO A 116 -20.87 -5.39 23.43
CA PRO A 116 -20.98 -4.32 24.42
C PRO A 116 -20.16 -3.10 23.99
N LEU A 117 -20.63 -1.88 24.28
CA LEU A 117 -19.97 -0.65 23.81
C LEU A 117 -18.49 -0.59 24.24
N LYS A 118 -18.21 -0.91 25.50
CA LYS A 118 -16.85 -0.93 26.05
C LYS A 118 -15.95 -1.92 25.29
N ALA A 119 -16.45 -3.12 25.01
CA ALA A 119 -15.71 -4.10 24.22
C ALA A 119 -15.49 -3.58 22.79
N SER A 120 -16.53 -3.09 22.14
CA SER A 120 -16.45 -2.55 20.76
C SER A 120 -15.37 -1.47 20.63
N MET A 121 -15.27 -0.56 21.61
CA MET A 121 -14.21 0.44 21.65
C MET A 121 -12.82 -0.20 21.82
N THR A 122 -12.63 -1.09 22.80
CA THR A 122 -11.33 -1.74 23.01
C THR A 122 -10.87 -2.52 21.78
N PHE A 123 -11.75 -3.32 21.19
CA PHE A 123 -11.44 -4.08 19.98
C PHE A 123 -11.15 -3.16 18.80
N SER A 124 -11.94 -2.11 18.61
CA SER A 124 -11.74 -1.17 17.50
C SER A 124 -10.41 -0.45 17.60
N LEU A 125 -10.10 0.10 18.78
CA LEU A 125 -8.89 0.90 18.98
C LEU A 125 -7.63 0.07 18.72
N PHE A 126 -7.59 -1.14 19.27
CA PHE A 126 -6.44 -2.02 19.08
C PHE A 126 -6.23 -2.39 17.61
N HIS A 127 -7.32 -2.79 16.94
CA HIS A 127 -7.24 -3.29 15.58
C HIS A 127 -7.01 -2.18 14.56
N THR A 128 -7.51 -0.95 14.77
CA THR A 128 -7.21 0.16 13.86
C THR A 128 -5.74 0.53 13.89
N VAL A 129 -5.14 0.64 15.08
CA VAL A 129 -3.71 0.94 15.26
C VAL A 129 -2.86 -0.19 14.70
N SER A 130 -3.21 -1.45 15.01
CA SER A 130 -2.48 -2.62 14.51
C SER A 130 -2.52 -2.71 12.98
N ALA A 131 -3.67 -2.47 12.37
CA ALA A 131 -3.84 -2.51 10.93
C ALA A 131 -3.11 -1.36 10.22
N PHE A 132 -3.21 -0.14 10.74
CA PHE A 132 -2.51 1.01 10.16
C PHE A 132 -0.98 0.85 10.27
N CYS A 133 -0.49 0.35 11.41
CA CYS A 133 0.94 0.05 11.58
C CYS A 133 1.40 -1.22 10.86
N ASN A 134 0.52 -1.95 10.17
CA ASN A 134 0.80 -3.25 9.56
C ASN A 134 1.42 -4.26 10.54
N ALA A 135 1.03 -4.20 11.83
CA ALA A 135 1.61 -5.03 12.88
C ALA A 135 1.12 -6.48 12.85
N GLY A 136 -0.08 -6.71 12.28
CA GLY A 136 -0.63 -8.06 12.12
C GLY A 136 -1.13 -8.72 13.42
N PHE A 137 -1.28 -7.96 14.50
CA PHE A 137 -1.79 -8.46 15.77
C PHE A 137 -3.32 -8.37 15.84
N SER A 138 -3.93 -9.33 16.53
CA SER A 138 -5.36 -9.35 16.78
C SER A 138 -5.65 -9.76 18.22
N LEU A 139 -6.70 -9.19 18.81
CA LEU A 139 -7.22 -9.61 20.12
C LEU A 139 -8.09 -10.88 20.02
N TYR A 140 -8.45 -11.31 18.80
CA TYR A 140 -9.22 -12.53 18.58
C TYR A 140 -8.28 -13.74 18.52
N SER A 141 -8.71 -14.86 19.10
CA SER A 141 -7.92 -16.10 19.13
C SER A 141 -7.68 -16.71 17.75
N ASN A 142 -8.59 -16.48 16.81
CA ASN A 142 -8.48 -16.90 15.41
C ASN A 142 -8.17 -15.73 14.46
N SER A 143 -7.59 -14.65 15.00
CA SER A 143 -7.39 -13.41 14.26
C SER A 143 -8.71 -12.93 13.62
N LEU A 144 -8.69 -12.48 12.37
CA LEU A 144 -9.88 -11.96 11.69
C LEU A 144 -10.69 -13.03 10.95
N GLN A 145 -10.40 -14.32 11.12
CA GLN A 145 -11.04 -15.39 10.35
C GLN A 145 -12.57 -15.43 10.54
N SER A 146 -13.04 -15.18 11.77
CA SER A 146 -14.49 -15.07 12.08
C SER A 146 -15.20 -13.98 11.30
N PHE A 147 -14.47 -12.97 10.83
CA PHE A 147 -15.01 -11.81 10.10
C PHE A 147 -14.79 -11.92 8.59
N SER A 148 -14.37 -13.07 8.07
CA SER A 148 -14.09 -13.26 6.63
C SER A 148 -15.27 -12.97 5.70
N SER A 149 -16.52 -13.03 6.19
CA SER A 149 -17.72 -12.65 5.41
C SER A 149 -18.21 -11.21 5.66
N ASP A 150 -17.58 -10.46 6.57
CA ASP A 150 -17.99 -9.09 6.91
C ASP A 150 -17.33 -8.06 5.98
N ILE A 151 -18.00 -7.74 4.87
CA ILE A 151 -17.52 -6.78 3.85
C ILE A 151 -17.12 -5.42 4.45
N PRO A 152 -17.99 -4.72 5.22
CA PRO A 152 -17.62 -3.46 5.86
C PRO A 152 -16.33 -3.51 6.67
N LEU A 153 -16.18 -4.55 7.51
CA LEU A 153 -15.04 -4.65 8.40
C LEU A 153 -13.74 -4.91 7.62
N ASN A 154 -13.77 -5.84 6.66
CA ASN A 154 -12.62 -6.17 5.83
C ASN A 154 -12.19 -4.99 4.95
N LEU A 155 -13.11 -4.17 4.46
CA LEU A 155 -12.78 -2.93 3.73
C LEU A 155 -12.01 -1.93 4.59
N ILE A 156 -12.38 -1.77 5.87
CA ILE A 156 -11.65 -0.88 6.79
C ILE A 156 -10.23 -1.38 6.99
N PHE A 157 -10.06 -2.68 7.24
CA PHE A 157 -8.73 -3.28 7.40
C PHE A 157 -7.87 -3.10 6.15
N MET A 158 -8.41 -3.41 4.96
CA MET A 158 -7.70 -3.23 3.69
C MET A 158 -7.26 -1.78 3.48
N VAL A 159 -8.16 -0.82 3.72
CA VAL A 159 -7.84 0.60 3.57
C VAL A 159 -6.76 1.04 4.57
N LEU A 160 -6.85 0.63 5.84
CA LEU A 160 -5.84 0.98 6.84
C LEU A 160 -4.46 0.41 6.52
N ILE A 161 -4.40 -0.86 6.11
CA ILE A 161 -3.14 -1.52 5.73
C ILE A 161 -2.50 -0.83 4.52
N VAL A 162 -3.30 -0.50 3.51
CA VAL A 162 -2.81 0.19 2.30
C VAL A 162 -2.35 1.61 2.62
N LEU A 163 -3.14 2.37 3.39
CA LEU A 163 -2.78 3.74 3.77
C LEU A 163 -1.52 3.76 4.65
N GLY A 164 -1.43 2.86 5.62
CA GLY A 164 -0.23 2.71 6.46
C GLY A 164 1.00 2.24 5.69
N GLY A 165 0.82 1.36 4.70
CA GLY A 165 1.91 0.78 3.91
C GLY A 165 2.47 1.68 2.81
N ILE A 166 1.66 2.55 2.20
CA ILE A 166 2.09 3.47 1.14
C ILE A 166 3.06 4.54 1.66
N GLY A 167 3.02 4.84 2.95
CA GLY A 167 3.95 5.74 3.62
C GLY A 167 3.61 7.23 3.47
N PHE A 168 4.09 8.00 4.44
CA PHE A 168 3.70 9.41 4.59
C PHE A 168 4.04 10.34 3.42
N PRO A 169 5.19 10.24 2.72
CA PRO A 169 5.51 11.13 1.60
C PRO A 169 4.42 11.10 0.52
N VAL A 170 3.87 9.92 0.25
CA VAL A 170 2.80 9.75 -0.74
C VAL A 170 1.46 10.26 -0.21
N ILE A 171 1.13 10.03 1.07
CA ILE A 171 -0.08 10.59 1.70
C ILE A 171 -0.05 12.12 1.66
N SER A 172 1.10 12.72 1.99
CA SER A 172 1.32 14.18 1.92
C SER A 172 1.08 14.71 0.50
N GLU A 173 1.61 14.03 -0.51
CA GLU A 173 1.37 14.41 -1.91
C GLU A 173 -0.09 14.22 -2.34
N ILE A 174 -0.79 13.18 -1.88
CA ILE A 174 -2.22 12.98 -2.16
C ILE A 174 -3.06 14.11 -1.56
N ILE A 175 -2.75 14.52 -0.32
CA ILE A 175 -3.45 15.62 0.37
C ILE A 175 -3.14 16.96 -0.30
N THR A 176 -1.89 17.19 -0.69
CA THR A 176 -1.44 18.46 -1.29
C THR A 176 -1.89 18.61 -2.74
N PHE A 177 -1.81 17.52 -3.52
CA PHE A 177 -2.11 17.52 -4.94
C PHE A 177 -3.37 16.69 -5.22
N ARG A 178 -4.50 17.37 -5.47
CA ARG A 178 -5.76 16.70 -5.87
C ARG A 178 -5.71 15.96 -7.22
N ARG A 179 -4.64 16.12 -8.01
CA ARG A 179 -4.51 15.50 -9.34
C ARG A 179 -3.22 14.68 -9.44
N VAL A 180 -3.37 13.40 -9.75
CA VAL A 180 -2.28 12.41 -9.98
C VAL A 180 -1.21 12.84 -10.99
N LYS A 181 -1.51 13.77 -11.90
CA LYS A 181 -0.50 14.30 -12.84
C LYS A 181 0.66 15.01 -12.14
N HIS A 182 0.42 15.59 -10.97
CA HIS A 182 1.43 16.34 -10.20
C HIS A 182 2.21 15.50 -9.19
N PHE A 183 1.93 14.20 -9.10
CA PHE A 183 2.68 13.33 -8.19
C PHE A 183 4.12 13.18 -8.63
N SER A 184 5.02 13.19 -7.65
CA SER A 184 6.43 12.92 -7.81
C SER A 184 6.64 11.53 -8.40
N LEU A 185 7.82 11.32 -8.95
CA LEU A 185 8.20 10.00 -9.48
C LEU A 185 8.19 8.95 -8.38
N HIS A 186 8.62 9.31 -7.17
CA HIS A 186 8.59 8.44 -6.01
C HIS A 186 7.15 7.99 -5.70
N ALA A 187 6.22 8.94 -5.57
CA ALA A 187 4.81 8.63 -5.31
C ALA A 187 4.17 7.77 -6.42
N LYS A 188 4.49 8.02 -7.69
CA LYS A 188 4.00 7.20 -8.81
C LYS A 188 4.51 5.77 -8.75
N VAL A 189 5.81 5.58 -8.52
CA VAL A 189 6.41 4.24 -8.42
C VAL A 189 5.79 3.48 -7.24
N VAL A 190 5.72 4.09 -6.05
CA VAL A 190 5.16 3.46 -4.84
C VAL A 190 3.69 3.06 -5.04
N MET A 191 2.87 3.92 -5.65
CA MET A 191 1.47 3.56 -5.89
C MET A 191 1.32 2.44 -6.91
N ILE A 192 2.08 2.47 -8.01
CA ILE A 192 2.03 1.44 -9.05
C ILE A 192 2.51 0.09 -8.48
N THR A 193 3.62 0.07 -7.75
CA THR A 193 4.14 -1.17 -7.16
C THR A 193 3.18 -1.73 -6.13
N THR A 194 2.63 -0.90 -5.24
CA THR A 194 1.65 -1.33 -4.23
C THR A 194 0.39 -1.92 -4.89
N ALA A 195 -0.19 -1.22 -5.88
CA ALA A 195 -1.37 -1.72 -6.59
C ALA A 195 -1.10 -3.03 -7.34
N SER A 196 0.07 -3.15 -7.97
CA SER A 196 0.48 -4.35 -8.70
C SER A 196 0.63 -5.55 -7.77
N LEU A 197 1.30 -5.36 -6.62
CA LEU A 197 1.50 -6.42 -5.63
C LEU A 197 0.18 -6.91 -5.04
N ILE A 198 -0.73 -5.99 -4.70
CA ILE A 198 -2.05 -6.35 -4.15
C ILE A 198 -2.86 -7.14 -5.18
N LEU A 199 -2.97 -6.64 -6.41
CA LEU A 199 -3.78 -7.31 -7.45
C LEU A 199 -3.27 -8.71 -7.76
N ILE A 200 -1.96 -8.87 -7.87
CA ILE A 200 -1.38 -10.15 -8.29
C ILE A 200 -1.31 -11.13 -7.14
N GLY A 201 -1.04 -10.65 -5.92
CA GLY A 201 -1.20 -11.45 -4.70
C GLY A 201 -2.62 -11.99 -4.58
N ALA A 202 -3.62 -11.12 -4.74
CA ALA A 202 -5.03 -11.50 -4.68
C ALA A 202 -5.42 -12.50 -5.78
N VAL A 203 -5.03 -12.26 -7.03
CA VAL A 203 -5.33 -13.19 -8.15
C VAL A 203 -4.64 -14.55 -7.93
N THR A 204 -3.37 -14.55 -7.53
CA THR A 204 -2.63 -15.79 -7.28
C THR A 204 -3.25 -16.57 -6.14
N PHE A 205 -3.57 -15.91 -5.02
CA PHE A 205 -4.25 -16.53 -3.88
C PHE A 205 -5.60 -17.12 -4.28
N PHE A 206 -6.43 -16.34 -4.99
CA PHE A 206 -7.73 -16.76 -5.46
C PHE A 206 -7.64 -18.00 -6.35
N LEU A 207 -6.73 -18.03 -7.33
CA LEU A 207 -6.57 -19.17 -8.24
C LEU A 207 -6.10 -20.44 -7.52
N LEU A 208 -5.25 -20.32 -6.51
CA LEU A 208 -4.75 -21.45 -5.73
C LEU A 208 -5.81 -22.04 -4.80
N GLU A 209 -6.56 -21.17 -4.12
CA GLU A 209 -7.52 -21.58 -3.08
C GLU A 209 -8.93 -21.84 -3.65
N PHE A 210 -9.24 -21.45 -4.89
CA PHE A 210 -10.59 -21.50 -5.47
C PHE A 210 -11.31 -22.86 -5.30
N ASN A 211 -10.54 -23.94 -5.42
CA ASN A 211 -10.99 -25.33 -5.36
C ASN A 211 -10.56 -26.06 -4.07
N ASN A 212 -9.99 -25.36 -3.10
CA ASN A 212 -9.58 -25.97 -1.84
C ASN A 212 -10.75 -26.05 -0.83
N PRO A 213 -11.24 -27.25 -0.49
CA PRO A 213 -12.37 -27.45 0.44
C PRO A 213 -12.03 -27.08 1.90
N GLU A 214 -10.75 -27.00 2.26
CA GLU A 214 -10.34 -26.60 3.62
C GLU A 214 -10.35 -25.07 3.83
N SER A 215 -10.54 -24.28 2.77
CA SER A 215 -10.48 -22.81 2.83
C SER A 215 -11.75 -22.14 2.26
N ILE A 216 -11.79 -21.89 0.95
CA ILE A 216 -12.79 -21.06 0.29
C ILE A 216 -13.69 -21.86 -0.66
N ALA A 217 -13.39 -23.12 -0.98
CA ALA A 217 -14.28 -23.91 -1.81
C ALA A 217 -15.59 -24.21 -1.07
N GLY A 218 -16.72 -23.93 -1.72
CA GLY A 218 -18.06 -24.00 -1.14
C GLY A 218 -18.65 -22.67 -0.67
N ARG A 219 -17.86 -21.59 -0.58
CA ARG A 219 -18.38 -20.25 -0.24
C ARG A 219 -19.02 -19.54 -1.44
N PRO A 220 -20.04 -18.67 -1.25
CA PRO A 220 -20.58 -17.79 -2.29
C PRO A 220 -19.49 -16.92 -2.94
N LEU A 221 -19.66 -16.57 -4.22
CA LEU A 221 -18.65 -15.84 -5.00
C LEU A 221 -18.25 -14.49 -4.35
N SER A 222 -19.19 -13.77 -3.76
CA SER A 222 -18.92 -12.51 -3.04
C SER A 222 -17.99 -12.69 -1.85
N THR A 223 -18.19 -13.76 -1.07
CA THR A 223 -17.32 -14.11 0.06
C THR A 223 -16.01 -14.74 -0.38
N LYS A 224 -15.95 -15.39 -1.56
CA LYS A 224 -14.69 -15.92 -2.11
C LYS A 224 -13.74 -14.81 -2.58
N ILE A 225 -14.28 -13.70 -3.08
CA ILE A 225 -13.46 -12.55 -3.50
C ILE A 225 -12.88 -11.82 -2.27
N LEU A 226 -13.59 -11.86 -1.14
CA LEU A 226 -13.19 -11.19 0.11
C LEU A 226 -12.30 -12.03 1.03
N SER A 227 -12.32 -13.37 0.87
CA SER A 227 -11.52 -14.30 1.68
C SER A 227 -10.07 -14.32 1.22
#